data_AF-A0A381WZU8-F1
#
_entry.id   AF-A0A381WZU8-F1
#
_cell.length_a   1.000
_cell.length_b   1.000
_cell.length_c   1.000
_cell.angle_alpha   90.00
_cell.angle_beta   90.00
_cell.angle_gamma   90.00
#
_symmetry.space_group_name_H-M   'P 1'
#
loop_
_entity.id
_entity.type
_entity.pdbx_description
1 polymer ?
#
loop_
_entity_poly.entity_id
_entity_poly.type
_entity_poly.pdbx_seq_one_letter_code
_entity_poly.pdbx_strand_id
1 'polypeptide(L)'
;MNRTPITVEEFRDAQDMLKGAIDLHEKKDFNGAVESFKKAITIKPFHEGHLNELEKKLKGETYKLSQVSLAYMGCASVHVSQLLKELTDEQREEVPIDENLMKIFSEWEDE
;
A
#
# COMPACT_ATOMS: atom_id res chain seq x y z
N MET A 1 -7.40 19.98 2.61
CA MET A 1 -6.45 20.16 1.49
C MET A 1 -7.15 19.72 0.22
N ASN A 2 -7.23 20.58 -0.80
CA ASN A 2 -7.79 20.21 -2.11
C ASN A 2 -6.70 19.46 -2.89
N ARG A 3 -6.51 18.16 -2.60
CA ARG A 3 -5.67 17.31 -3.45
C ARG A 3 -6.47 16.92 -4.68
N THR A 4 -5.81 16.83 -5.83
CA THR A 4 -6.46 16.30 -7.03
C THR A 4 -6.71 14.80 -6.85
N PRO A 5 -7.88 14.29 -7.26
CA PRO A 5 -8.15 12.85 -7.25
C PRO A 5 -7.06 12.10 -8.01
N ILE A 6 -6.79 10.87 -7.60
CA ILE A 6 -5.89 9.97 -8.33
C ILE A 6 -6.44 9.65 -9.73
N THR A 7 -5.54 9.45 -10.68
CA THR A 7 -5.87 8.93 -12.02
C THR A 7 -5.86 7.41 -12.06
N VAL A 8 -6.49 6.81 -13.08
CA VAL A 8 -6.46 5.35 -13.32
C VAL A 8 -5.03 4.81 -13.41
N GLU A 9 -4.14 5.51 -14.12
CA GLU A 9 -2.74 5.10 -14.29
C GLU A 9 -1.96 5.14 -12.96
N GLU A 10 -2.11 6.22 -12.19
CA GLU A 10 -1.47 6.32 -10.87
C GLU A 10 -1.98 5.25 -9.91
N PHE A 11 -3.27 4.91 -9.98
CA PHE A 11 -3.83 3.82 -9.18
C PHE A 11 -3.28 2.46 -9.61
N ARG A 12 -3.17 2.20 -10.92
CA ARG A 12 -2.54 0.97 -11.46
C ARG A 12 -1.11 0.83 -10.97
N ASP A 13 -0.31 1.90 -11.04
CA ASP A 13 1.06 1.91 -10.52
C ASP A 13 1.10 1.56 -9.02
N ALA A 14 0.20 2.15 -8.22
CA ALA A 14 0.13 1.88 -6.78
C ALA A 14 -0.26 0.43 -6.49
N GLN A 15 -1.25 -0.10 -7.22
CA GLN A 15 -1.70 -1.49 -7.13
C GLN A 15 -0.59 -2.48 -7.52
N ASP A 16 0.12 -2.22 -8.62
CA ASP A 16 1.19 -3.09 -9.11
C ASP A 16 2.38 -3.12 -8.14
N MET A 17 2.75 -1.97 -7.58
CA MET A 17 3.80 -1.89 -6.55
C MET A 17 3.39 -2.67 -5.28
N LEU A 18 2.13 -2.56 -4.87
CA LEU A 18 1.61 -3.30 -3.71
C LEU A 18 1.61 -4.81 -3.95
N LYS A 19 1.13 -5.25 -5.11
CA LYS A 19 1.12 -6.67 -5.49
C LYS A 19 2.53 -7.25 -5.54
N GLY A 20 3.46 -6.57 -6.22
CA GLY A 20 4.86 -6.99 -6.25
C GLY A 20 5.49 -7.05 -4.86
N ALA A 21 5.12 -6.13 -3.95
CA ALA A 21 5.59 -6.14 -2.58
C ALA A 21 5.06 -7.33 -1.76
N ILE A 22 3.79 -7.70 -1.94
CA ILE A 22 3.18 -8.88 -1.31
C ILE A 22 3.88 -10.15 -1.79
N ASP A 23 4.09 -10.30 -3.11
CA ASP A 23 4.82 -11.44 -3.69
C ASP A 23 6.24 -11.58 -3.11
N LEU A 24 6.94 -10.46 -2.92
CA LEU A 24 8.28 -10.45 -2.30
C LEU A 24 8.21 -10.86 -0.83
N HIS A 25 7.19 -10.39 -0.09
CA HIS A 25 6.97 -10.78 1.31
C HIS A 25 6.74 -12.27 1.44
N GLU A 26 5.86 -12.85 0.61
CA GLU A 26 5.57 -14.28 0.60
C GLU A 26 6.80 -15.13 0.26
N LYS A 27 7.66 -14.63 -0.65
CA LYS A 27 8.97 -15.22 -0.98
C LYS A 27 10.03 -15.00 0.11
N LYS A 28 9.67 -14.33 1.22
CA LYS A 28 10.57 -13.96 2.34
C LYS A 28 11.68 -12.99 1.96
N ASP A 29 11.58 -12.33 0.80
CA ASP A 29 12.42 -11.18 0.47
C ASP A 29 11.84 -9.93 1.15
N PHE A 30 12.01 -9.86 2.45
CA PHE A 30 11.43 -8.80 3.26
C PHE A 30 12.05 -7.43 2.97
N ASN A 31 13.32 -7.37 2.52
CA ASN A 31 13.94 -6.10 2.14
C ASN A 31 13.31 -5.56 0.85
N GLY A 32 13.21 -6.41 -0.19
CA GLY A 32 12.55 -6.04 -1.44
C GLY A 32 11.09 -5.67 -1.24
N ALA A 33 10.39 -6.41 -0.37
CA ALA A 33 9.00 -6.13 -0.01
C ALA A 33 8.85 -4.74 0.64
N VAL A 34 9.67 -4.42 1.66
CA VAL A 34 9.64 -3.12 2.33
C VAL A 34 9.84 -1.98 1.35
N GLU A 35 10.86 -2.06 0.49
CA GLU A 35 11.13 -1.00 -0.49
C GLU A 35 9.99 -0.83 -1.50
N SER A 36 9.34 -1.92 -1.89
CA SER A 36 8.19 -1.88 -2.81
C SER A 36 6.93 -1.34 -2.15
N PHE A 37 6.64 -1.70 -0.89
CA PHE A 37 5.54 -1.12 -0.12
C PHE A 37 5.70 0.40 0.04
N LYS A 38 6.92 0.88 0.31
CA LYS A 38 7.19 2.32 0.40
C LYS A 38 6.89 3.04 -0.92
N LYS A 39 7.24 2.46 -2.06
CA LYS A 39 6.92 3.02 -3.37
C LYS A 39 5.41 3.17 -3.56
N ALA A 40 4.63 2.14 -3.22
CA ALA A 40 3.17 2.22 -3.27
C ALA A 40 2.62 3.37 -2.41
N ILE A 41 3.12 3.53 -1.18
CA ILE A 41 2.72 4.61 -0.25
C ILE A 41 3.08 6.01 -0.80
N THR A 42 4.17 6.12 -1.57
CA THR A 42 4.62 7.41 -2.12
C THR A 42 3.86 7.86 -3.36
N ILE A 43 3.03 7.00 -3.96
CA ILE A 43 2.15 7.38 -5.07
C ILE A 43 0.94 8.11 -4.49
N LYS A 44 0.81 9.40 -4.83
CA LYS A 44 -0.27 10.28 -4.33
C LYS A 44 -0.48 10.16 -2.81
N PRO A 45 0.52 10.52 -1.99
CA PRO A 45 0.42 10.39 -0.54
C PRO A 45 -0.73 11.24 0.02
N PHE A 46 -1.53 10.68 0.92
CA PHE A 46 -2.59 11.41 1.62
C PHE A 46 -2.05 12.38 2.66
N HIS A 47 -0.97 11.98 3.34
CA HIS A 47 -0.35 12.75 4.39
C HIS A 47 1.17 12.76 4.19
N GLU A 48 1.71 13.93 3.86
CA GLU A 48 3.16 14.13 3.79
C GLU A 48 3.76 13.83 5.17
N GLY A 49 4.66 12.85 5.24
CA GLY A 49 5.35 12.47 6.47
C GLY A 49 4.80 11.24 7.21
N HIS A 50 3.63 10.70 6.86
CA HIS A 50 3.12 9.47 7.51
C HIS A 50 4.08 8.30 7.33
N LEU A 51 4.68 8.19 6.13
CA LEU A 51 5.75 7.22 5.87
C LEU A 51 6.94 7.41 6.83
N ASN A 52 7.42 8.65 7.00
CA ASN A 52 8.55 8.97 7.88
C ASN A 52 8.25 8.64 9.34
N GLU A 53 7.02 8.87 9.79
CA GLU A 53 6.57 8.53 11.15
C GLU A 53 6.58 7.01 11.38
N LEU A 54 6.07 6.23 10.42
CA LEU A 54 6.15 4.78 10.46
C LEU A 54 7.61 4.30 10.47
N GLU A 55 8.46 4.86 9.60
CA GLU A 55 9.89 4.51 9.59
C GLU A 55 10.55 4.78 10.94
N LYS A 56 10.25 5.92 11.57
CA LYS A 56 10.81 6.30 12.87
C LYS A 56 10.34 5.35 13.98
N LYS A 57 9.06 4.97 13.99
CA LYS A 57 8.51 3.99 14.93
C LYS A 57 9.19 2.63 14.78
N LEU A 58 9.36 2.16 13.55
CA LEU A 58 9.97 0.86 13.27
C LEU A 58 11.49 0.82 13.52
N LYS A 59 12.20 1.96 13.40
CA LYS A 59 13.63 2.07 13.77
C LYS A 59 13.88 2.12 15.28
N GLY A 60 12.88 2.54 16.06
CA GLY A 60 13.00 2.72 17.51
C GLY A 60 12.92 1.43 18.32
N GLU A 61 12.44 0.34 17.73
CA GLU A 61 12.18 -0.92 18.42
C GLU A 61 12.88 -2.09 17.71
N THR A 62 13.20 -3.16 18.45
CA THR A 62 13.84 -4.37 17.91
C THR A 62 12.83 -5.28 17.20
N TYR A 63 12.33 -4.83 16.06
CA TYR A 63 11.47 -5.64 15.20
C TYR A 63 12.26 -6.58 14.29
N LYS A 64 11.74 -7.79 14.06
CA LYS A 64 12.24 -8.63 12.97
C LYS A 64 11.87 -8.00 11.64
N LEU A 65 12.72 -8.19 10.63
CA LEU A 65 12.48 -7.65 9.29
C LEU A 65 11.13 -8.13 8.68
N SER A 66 10.69 -9.35 9.01
CA SER A 66 9.37 -9.85 8.61
C SER A 66 8.21 -9.05 9.24
N GLN A 67 8.34 -8.61 10.50
CA GLN A 67 7.34 -7.79 11.18
C GLN A 67 7.35 -6.35 10.64
N VAL A 68 8.54 -5.81 10.35
CA VAL A 68 8.71 -4.52 9.66
C VAL A 68 8.01 -4.58 8.31
N SER A 69 8.27 -5.63 7.51
CA SER A 69 7.62 -5.83 6.21
C SER A 69 6.11 -5.93 6.34
N LEU A 70 5.59 -6.65 7.34
CA LEU A 70 4.14 -6.73 7.60
C LEU A 70 3.54 -5.37 7.97
N ALA A 71 4.23 -4.56 8.76
CA ALA A 71 3.77 -3.21 9.10
C ALA A 71 3.67 -2.29 7.87
N TYR A 72 4.66 -2.36 6.97
CA TYR A 72 4.57 -1.64 5.69
C TYR A 72 3.49 -2.20 4.77
N MET A 73 3.26 -3.52 4.78
CA MET A 73 2.17 -4.14 4.02
C MET A 73 0.81 -3.59 4.43
N GLY A 74 0.54 -3.50 5.74
CA GLY A 74 -0.68 -2.90 6.26
C GLY A 74 -0.83 -1.44 5.86
N CYS A 75 0.23 -0.64 6.04
CA CYS A 75 0.22 0.77 5.67
C CYS A 75 -0.03 0.99 4.17
N ALA A 76 0.63 0.21 3.32
CA ALA A 76 0.45 0.28 1.87
C ALA A 76 -0.94 -0.22 1.45
N SER A 77 -1.47 -1.26 2.10
CA SER A 77 -2.81 -1.79 1.79
C SER A 77 -3.90 -0.77 2.10
N VAL A 78 -3.86 -0.15 3.29
CA VAL A 78 -4.79 0.92 3.66
C VAL A 78 -4.65 2.12 2.71
N HIS A 79 -3.43 2.50 2.36
CA HIS A 79 -3.17 3.59 1.41
C HIS A 79 -3.81 3.30 0.03
N VAL A 80 -3.56 2.13 -0.56
CA VAL A 80 -4.13 1.77 -1.87
C VAL A 80 -5.66 1.65 -1.80
N SER A 81 -6.23 1.11 -0.72
CA SER A 81 -7.69 1.11 -0.50
C SER A 81 -8.27 2.54 -0.47
N GLN A 82 -7.58 3.50 0.17
CA GLN A 82 -8.00 4.89 0.14
C GLN A 82 -7.90 5.51 -1.27
N LEU A 83 -6.85 5.19 -2.04
CA LEU A 83 -6.72 5.63 -3.44
C LEU A 83 -7.87 5.09 -4.30
N LEU A 84 -8.26 3.83 -4.12
CA LEU A 84 -9.39 3.22 -4.82
C LEU A 84 -10.70 3.99 -4.59
N LYS A 85 -10.89 4.49 -3.37
CA LYS A 85 -12.08 5.29 -2.98
C LYS A 85 -12.15 6.63 -3.72
N GLU A 86 -11.05 7.14 -4.25
CA GLU A 86 -11.01 8.38 -5.05
C GLU A 86 -11.34 8.18 -6.54
N LEU A 87 -11.25 6.95 -7.06
CA LEU A 87 -11.69 6.64 -8.43
C LEU A 87 -13.22 6.69 -8.53
N THR A 88 -13.74 7.18 -9.65
CA THR A 88 -15.17 7.05 -9.99
C THR A 88 -15.53 5.59 -10.29
N ASP A 89 -16.82 5.25 -10.28
CA ASP A 89 -17.25 3.88 -10.60
C ASP A 89 -16.82 3.45 -12.02
N GLU A 90 -16.92 4.36 -13.00
CA GLU A 90 -16.44 4.14 -14.38
C GLU A 90 -14.93 3.86 -14.41
N GLN A 91 -14.14 4.64 -13.67
CA GLN A 91 -12.68 4.45 -13.59
C GLN A 91 -12.31 3.15 -12.88
N ARG A 92 -13.11 2.68 -11.91
CA ARG A 92 -12.90 1.39 -11.23
C ARG A 92 -13.15 0.22 -12.16
N GLU A 93 -14.13 0.33 -13.07
CA GLU A 93 -14.35 -0.70 -14.09
C GLU A 93 -13.16 -0.84 -15.07
N GLU A 94 -12.38 0.22 -15.26
CA GLU A 94 -11.17 0.19 -16.08
C GLU A 94 -9.96 -0.46 -15.39
N VAL A 95 -10.02 -0.68 -14.07
CA VAL A 95 -8.91 -1.29 -13.33
C VAL A 95 -9.30 -2.70 -12.90
N PRO A 96 -8.60 -3.75 -13.38
CA PRO A 96 -8.76 -5.08 -12.81
C PRO A 96 -8.20 -5.06 -11.40
N ILE A 97 -9.07 -4.97 -10.39
CA ILE A 97 -8.70 -5.08 -8.99
C ILE A 97 -8.47 -6.56 -8.70
N ASP A 98 -7.27 -6.89 -8.25
CA ASP A 98 -6.91 -8.27 -7.91
C ASP A 98 -7.80 -8.80 -6.78
N GLU A 99 -8.47 -9.94 -6.97
CA GLU A 99 -9.36 -10.53 -5.97
C GLU A 99 -8.63 -10.85 -4.65
N ASN A 100 -7.35 -11.22 -4.72
CA ASN A 100 -6.55 -11.43 -3.51
C ASN A 100 -6.32 -10.12 -2.77
N LEU A 101 -6.20 -9.00 -3.49
CA LEU A 101 -6.07 -7.69 -2.89
C LEU A 101 -7.38 -7.24 -2.23
N MET A 102 -8.53 -7.51 -2.85
CA MET A 102 -9.84 -7.27 -2.23
C MET A 102 -10.01 -8.08 -0.94
N LYS A 103 -9.54 -9.34 -0.93
CA LYS A 103 -9.53 -10.16 0.27
C LYS A 103 -8.66 -9.54 1.37
N ILE A 104 -7.45 -9.12 1.04
CA ILE A 104 -6.56 -8.42 1.98
C ILE A 104 -7.25 -7.16 2.50
N PHE A 105 -7.88 -6.33 1.66
CA PHE A 105 -8.57 -5.15 2.15
C PHE A 105 -9.72 -5.49 3.10
N SER A 106 -10.50 -6.53 2.81
CA SER A 106 -11.59 -6.98 3.68
C SER A 106 -11.09 -7.48 5.04
N GLU A 107 -9.99 -8.24 5.07
CA GLU A 107 -9.42 -8.75 6.32
C GLU A 107 -8.93 -7.63 7.25
N TRP A 108 -8.61 -6.45 6.71
CA TRP A 108 -8.09 -5.31 7.48
C TRP A 108 -9.16 -4.25 7.81
N GLU A 109 -10.32 -4.26 7.14
CA GLU A 109 -11.47 -3.40 7.51
C GLU A 109 -12.30 -4.00 8.66
N ASP A 110 -12.16 -5.30 8.94
CA ASP A 110 -12.89 -6.04 9.99
C ASP A 110 -12.16 -6.12 11.37
N GLU A 111 -10.96 -5.51 11.52
CA GLU A 111 -10.20 -5.37 12.78
C GLU A 111 -10.30 -3.97 13.42
#